data_AF-A0A350CK56-F1
#
_entry.id   AF-A0A350CK56-F1
#
_cell.length_a   1.000
_cell.length_b   1.000
_cell.length_c   1.000
_cell.angle_alpha   90.00
_cell.angle_beta   90.00
_cell.angle_gamma   90.00
#
_symmetry.space_group_name_H-M   'P 1'
#
loop_
_entity.id
_entity.type
_entity.pdbx_description
1 polymer ?
#
loop_
_entity_poly.entity_id
_entity_poly.type
_entity_poly.pdbx_seq_one_letter_code
_entity_poly.pdbx_strand_id
1 'polypeptide(L)'
;MVTPGGAGRIQELRRALQLAEPSAFLAEPRVIRRVIRERHGFVKLSTAIPHADSQLVPAAELRELVHPDELGLADFLNLPETCLLISQPAEDELQHWPVQELLQQVWRRLFHAVIDRELQRKLSGPSERAEIQRRIAGLGQVAFDEAHFVLRSETRLVDPESRTEAWREFCAMYLELRWFEPDLLKVWFPSLTETRSVDVLLESDVAGEQIFEKTRLYGAPSPDLTTHLQRDEERLVSTRREWFLGAGSSPSDRAWLRASRRRERARERGNTVGAIVSAMQAAQRAVTEDKRQVAVESARQEIRLLVERLQRAISFTEHEAEEWRASLWELATNAIHGFWNSEKRLLFDLQKVCLDNERVNYKVDLVTWLASRGARPLRRPLHSLREVLMTRHLSSAEARLVHVRLSGAERDRLTKLLHEAAHQSELQMRDRMRPVLQQTLRDVGLVPRNVPEQTALDKLVDDALDCIVSRGYLTLGYLRDSISRNDLKLPDLTDMRDLWQGDYLLRADDRLALSMDGVYQRGEFYLRWLQTTSSIFFGNRAGRFATLFLLIPFGGALVIVEGVRHLAHLFHRKPATPAASGDSDQSDA
;
A
#
# COMPACT_ATOMS: atom_id res chain seq x y z
N MET A 1 13.29 28.25 -1.76
CA MET A 1 14.05 29.32 -2.45
C MET A 1 13.80 29.08 -3.93
N VAL A 2 12.90 29.85 -4.54
CA VAL A 2 12.47 29.61 -5.92
C VAL A 2 13.62 29.93 -6.88
N THR A 3 14.01 28.99 -7.74
CA THR A 3 15.00 29.21 -8.79
C THR A 3 14.53 30.32 -9.76
N PRO A 4 15.43 31.08 -10.40
CA PRO A 4 15.06 32.25 -11.21
C PRO A 4 14.01 31.96 -12.30
N GLY A 5 14.00 30.75 -12.86
CA GLY A 5 12.99 30.31 -13.84
C GLY A 5 11.62 29.99 -13.24
N GLY A 6 11.57 29.51 -11.98
CA GLY A 6 10.32 29.20 -11.28
C GLY A 6 9.53 30.45 -10.90
N ALA A 7 10.21 31.54 -10.54
CA ALA A 7 9.56 32.81 -10.16
C ALA A 7 8.79 33.44 -11.32
N GLY A 8 9.34 33.37 -12.54
CA GLY A 8 8.66 33.82 -13.76
C GLY A 8 7.40 33.00 -14.07
N ARG A 9 7.48 31.67 -13.94
CA ARG A 9 6.34 30.76 -14.16
C ARG A 9 5.21 31.00 -13.16
N ILE A 10 5.52 31.17 -11.87
CA ILE A 10 4.51 31.47 -10.84
C ILE A 10 3.77 32.78 -11.17
N GLN A 11 4.49 33.81 -11.62
CA GLN A 11 3.87 35.09 -11.95
C GLN A 11 2.95 34.98 -13.18
N GLU A 12 3.32 34.17 -14.16
CA GLU A 12 2.48 33.85 -15.32
C GLU A 12 1.19 33.12 -14.90
N LEU A 13 1.32 32.08 -14.06
CA LEU A 13 0.16 31.35 -13.51
C LEU A 13 -0.76 32.27 -12.70
N ARG A 14 -0.20 33.15 -11.85
CA ARG A 14 -0.98 34.15 -11.09
C ARG A 14 -1.76 35.08 -12.00
N ARG A 15 -1.11 35.61 -13.05
CA ARG A 15 -1.77 36.50 -14.02
C ARG A 15 -2.89 35.78 -14.75
N ALA A 16 -2.64 34.57 -15.24
CA ALA A 16 -3.65 33.79 -15.95
C ALA A 16 -4.85 33.46 -15.05
N LEU A 17 -4.60 33.04 -13.80
CA LEU A 17 -5.62 32.76 -12.80
C LEU A 17 -6.50 33.98 -12.51
N GLN A 18 -5.89 35.13 -12.24
CA GLN A 18 -6.59 36.37 -11.92
C GLN A 18 -7.42 36.92 -13.10
N LEU A 19 -6.96 36.71 -14.33
CA LEU A 19 -7.74 37.08 -15.52
C LEU A 19 -9.00 36.23 -15.69
N ALA A 20 -8.97 34.95 -15.30
CA ALA A 20 -10.12 34.05 -15.40
C ALA A 20 -11.10 34.23 -14.23
N GLU A 21 -10.61 34.33 -13.00
CA GLU A 21 -11.42 34.51 -11.80
C GLU A 21 -10.71 35.48 -10.82
N PRO A 22 -11.17 36.74 -10.71
CA PRO A 22 -10.56 37.74 -9.84
C PRO A 22 -10.55 37.37 -8.35
N SER A 23 -11.45 36.47 -7.93
CA SER A 23 -11.51 35.98 -6.55
C SER A 23 -10.51 34.85 -6.25
N ALA A 24 -9.75 34.39 -7.24
CA ALA A 24 -8.85 33.24 -7.11
C ALA A 24 -7.37 33.64 -6.94
N PHE A 25 -6.73 33.11 -5.91
CA PHE A 25 -5.36 33.44 -5.54
C PHE A 25 -4.48 32.18 -5.50
N LEU A 26 -3.34 32.24 -6.17
CA LEU A 26 -2.38 31.14 -6.23
C LEU A 26 -1.50 31.14 -4.97
N ALA A 27 -1.69 30.16 -4.09
CA ALA A 27 -1.06 30.09 -2.77
C ALA A 27 -0.16 28.86 -2.63
N GLU A 28 1.01 29.02 -2.01
CA GLU A 28 1.91 27.89 -1.73
C GLU A 28 1.18 26.79 -0.94
N PRO A 29 1.45 25.49 -1.19
CA PRO A 29 0.79 24.39 -0.47
C PRO A 29 0.86 24.54 1.05
N ARG A 30 1.98 25.07 1.59
CA ARG A 30 2.12 25.32 3.04
C ARG A 30 1.12 26.34 3.59
N VAL A 31 0.72 27.33 2.78
CA VAL A 31 -0.24 28.37 3.17
C VAL A 31 -1.63 27.77 3.27
N ILE A 32 -2.05 27.00 2.26
CA ILE A 32 -3.36 26.31 2.27
C ILE A 32 -3.43 25.35 3.45
N ARG A 33 -2.37 24.56 3.68
CA ARG A 33 -2.26 23.67 4.83
C ARG A 33 -2.38 24.40 6.18
N ARG A 34 -1.80 25.59 6.31
CA ARG A 34 -1.92 26.44 7.50
C ARG A 34 -3.36 26.92 7.68
N VAL A 35 -3.99 27.41 6.61
CA VAL A 35 -5.38 27.88 6.63
C VAL A 35 -6.32 26.74 7.07
N ILE A 36 -6.21 25.55 6.49
CA ILE A 36 -7.06 24.40 6.86
C ILE A 36 -6.88 24.03 8.34
N ARG A 37 -5.62 24.03 8.83
CA ARG A 37 -5.33 23.68 10.24
C ARG A 37 -5.97 24.65 11.21
N GLU A 38 -5.81 25.94 11.00
CA GLU A 38 -6.30 26.96 11.92
C GLU A 38 -7.84 27.06 11.86
N ARG A 39 -8.46 26.89 10.69
CA ARG A 39 -9.92 26.93 10.52
C ARG A 39 -10.64 25.71 11.10
N HIS A 40 -10.03 24.52 11.02
CA HIS A 40 -10.69 23.26 11.39
C HIS A 40 -10.07 22.57 12.61
N GLY A 41 -9.10 23.20 13.27
CA GLY A 41 -8.55 22.73 14.55
C GLY A 41 -7.65 21.49 14.45
N PHE A 42 -7.02 21.22 13.31
CA PHE A 42 -6.13 20.06 13.16
C PHE A 42 -4.85 20.19 14.01
N VAL A 43 -4.40 19.08 14.60
CA VAL A 43 -3.15 19.02 15.38
C VAL A 43 -1.95 19.40 14.50
N LYS A 44 -1.07 20.28 15.02
CA LYS A 44 0.09 20.85 14.28
C LYS A 44 1.06 19.80 13.70
N LEU A 45 1.02 18.55 14.18
CA LEU A 45 1.87 17.43 13.75
C LEU A 45 1.19 16.44 12.77
N SER A 46 -0.07 16.65 12.38
CA SER A 46 -0.71 15.78 11.38
C SER A 46 -0.07 15.96 10.01
N THR A 47 0.39 14.87 9.39
CA THR A 47 1.03 14.85 8.07
C THR A 47 0.03 14.86 6.92
N ALA A 48 -1.18 14.34 7.14
CA ALA A 48 -2.26 14.34 6.16
C ALA A 48 -3.21 15.51 6.44
N ILE A 49 -3.35 16.42 5.48
CA ILE A 49 -4.31 17.53 5.53
C ILE A 49 -5.25 17.33 4.35
N PRO A 50 -6.55 17.14 4.62
CA PRO A 50 -7.48 16.83 3.56
C PRO A 50 -7.69 18.04 2.64
N HIS A 51 -8.08 17.77 1.40
CA HIS A 51 -8.56 18.77 0.44
C HIS A 51 -7.60 19.97 0.19
N ALA A 52 -6.30 19.70 0.09
CA ALA A 52 -5.27 20.75 0.02
C ALA A 52 -5.07 21.41 -1.36
N ASP A 53 -5.83 21.01 -2.39
CA ASP A 53 -5.68 21.53 -3.76
C ASP A 53 -6.39 22.87 -3.97
N SER A 54 -7.50 23.09 -3.27
CA SER A 54 -8.26 24.33 -3.30
C SER A 54 -9.05 24.54 -2.01
N GLN A 55 -9.26 25.80 -1.61
CA GLN A 55 -10.03 26.14 -0.41
C GLN A 55 -10.86 27.42 -0.60
N LEU A 56 -12.09 27.42 -0.09
CA LEU A 56 -12.96 28.58 -0.04
C LEU A 56 -12.83 29.27 1.32
N VAL A 57 -12.36 30.52 1.31
CA VAL A 57 -12.04 31.26 2.54
C VAL A 57 -12.70 32.64 2.53
N PRO A 58 -13.50 32.99 3.54
CA PRO A 58 -14.02 34.35 3.69
C PRO A 58 -12.90 35.37 3.86
N ALA A 59 -13.09 36.58 3.34
CA ALA A 59 -12.08 37.64 3.38
C ALA A 59 -11.62 38.01 4.79
N ALA A 60 -12.51 37.90 5.79
CA ALA A 60 -12.19 38.17 7.19
C ALA A 60 -11.15 37.19 7.73
N GLU A 61 -11.42 35.89 7.58
CA GLU A 61 -10.52 34.81 8.01
C GLU A 61 -9.20 34.82 7.22
N LEU A 62 -9.25 35.13 5.92
CA LEU A 62 -8.04 35.18 5.10
C LEU A 62 -7.05 36.24 5.59
N ARG A 63 -7.54 37.41 6.03
CA ARG A 63 -6.71 38.50 6.57
C ARG A 63 -6.02 38.13 7.88
N GLU A 64 -6.59 37.21 8.65
CA GLU A 64 -6.01 36.73 9.91
C GLU A 64 -4.97 35.63 9.69
N LEU A 65 -5.17 34.80 8.66
CA LEU A 65 -4.42 33.56 8.47
C LEU A 65 -3.29 33.63 7.44
N VAL A 66 -3.27 34.66 6.58
CA VAL A 66 -2.36 34.77 5.42
C VAL A 66 -1.83 36.19 5.27
N HIS A 67 -0.59 36.35 4.80
CA HIS A 67 -0.03 37.65 4.42
C HIS A 67 -0.24 37.96 2.92
N PRO A 68 -0.40 39.25 2.51
CA PRO A 68 -0.58 39.63 1.11
C PRO A 68 0.48 39.05 0.16
N ASP A 69 1.75 39.11 0.57
CA ASP A 69 2.89 38.61 -0.20
C ASP A 69 2.80 37.11 -0.50
N GLU A 70 2.21 36.32 0.40
CA GLU A 70 2.03 34.87 0.22
C GLU A 70 1.03 34.55 -0.92
N LEU A 71 0.12 35.49 -1.22
CA LEU A 71 -0.81 35.42 -2.35
C LEU A 71 -0.31 36.19 -3.59
N GLY A 72 0.85 36.85 -3.49
CA GLY A 72 1.39 37.71 -4.54
C GLY A 72 0.66 39.05 -4.67
N LEU A 73 0.06 39.53 -3.58
CA LEU A 73 -0.63 40.82 -3.48
C LEU A 73 0.22 41.83 -2.72
N ALA A 74 0.05 43.12 -3.02
CA ALA A 74 0.68 44.20 -2.25
C ALA A 74 -0.06 44.49 -0.94
N ASP A 75 -1.40 44.38 -0.96
CA ASP A 75 -2.27 44.59 0.20
C ASP A 75 -3.58 43.81 0.07
N PHE A 76 -4.46 43.91 1.08
CA PHE A 76 -5.76 43.26 1.14
C PHE A 76 -6.95 44.25 1.05
N LEU A 77 -6.74 45.44 0.49
CA LEU A 77 -7.76 46.49 0.43
C LEU A 77 -8.96 46.07 -0.43
N ASN A 78 -8.71 45.35 -1.52
CA ASN A 78 -9.73 44.96 -2.51
C ASN A 78 -10.03 43.44 -2.52
N LEU A 79 -10.00 42.77 -1.36
CA LEU A 79 -10.35 41.35 -1.29
C LEU A 79 -11.85 41.13 -1.51
N PRO A 80 -12.26 40.21 -2.41
CA PRO A 80 -13.64 39.76 -2.54
C PRO A 80 -14.14 39.08 -1.27
N GLU A 81 -15.45 39.08 -1.03
CA GLU A 81 -16.07 38.52 0.19
C GLU A 81 -15.68 37.06 0.43
N THR A 82 -15.66 36.24 -0.64
CA THR A 82 -15.17 34.86 -0.63
C THR A 82 -13.99 34.73 -1.58
N CYS A 83 -12.84 34.33 -1.05
CA CYS A 83 -11.61 34.10 -1.80
C CYS A 83 -11.42 32.61 -2.08
N LEU A 84 -10.99 32.28 -3.30
CA LEU A 84 -10.60 30.93 -3.70
C LEU A 84 -9.08 30.81 -3.59
N LEU A 85 -8.58 30.01 -2.65
CA LEU A 85 -7.17 29.68 -2.60
C LEU A 85 -6.92 28.47 -3.49
N ILE A 86 -6.07 28.63 -4.50
CA ILE A 86 -5.67 27.56 -5.41
C ILE A 86 -4.23 27.19 -5.13
N SER A 87 -3.98 25.90 -4.89
CA SER A 87 -2.64 25.41 -4.59
C SER A 87 -1.73 25.60 -5.79
N GLN A 88 -0.52 26.11 -5.58
CA GLN A 88 0.47 26.17 -6.67
C GLN A 88 0.96 24.76 -7.01
N PRO A 89 1.41 24.54 -8.26
CA PRO A 89 2.15 23.33 -8.60
C PRO A 89 3.36 23.14 -7.68
N ALA A 90 3.73 21.89 -7.43
CA ALA A 90 4.88 21.53 -6.62
C ALA A 90 6.19 22.03 -7.25
N GLU A 91 7.24 22.15 -6.45
CA GLU A 91 8.51 22.74 -6.90
C GLU A 91 9.17 21.91 -8.01
N ASP A 92 8.99 20.59 -8.00
CA ASP A 92 9.44 19.68 -9.06
C ASP A 92 8.62 19.83 -10.35
N GLU A 93 7.30 20.00 -10.26
CA GLU A 93 6.42 20.28 -11.42
C GLU A 93 6.82 21.62 -12.06
N LEU A 94 6.99 22.67 -11.26
CA LEU A 94 7.43 23.99 -11.71
C LEU A 94 8.77 23.98 -12.44
N GLN A 95 9.65 23.02 -12.14
CA GLN A 95 10.96 22.88 -12.78
C GLN A 95 10.90 22.08 -14.09
N HIS A 96 10.12 21.00 -14.13
CA HIS A 96 10.21 20.00 -15.21
C HIS A 96 9.07 20.10 -16.23
N TRP A 97 7.90 20.61 -15.83
CA TRP A 97 6.72 20.60 -16.70
C TRP A 97 6.71 21.82 -17.64
N PRO A 98 6.17 21.69 -18.86
CA PRO A 98 5.83 22.83 -19.71
C PRO A 98 4.81 23.75 -19.04
N VAL A 99 4.90 25.06 -19.31
CA VAL A 99 3.97 26.05 -18.74
C VAL A 99 2.51 25.77 -19.12
N GLN A 100 2.29 25.23 -20.32
CA GLN A 100 0.95 24.85 -20.80
C GLN A 100 0.32 23.76 -19.92
N GLU A 101 1.08 22.77 -19.47
CA GLU A 101 0.60 21.71 -18.58
C GLU A 101 0.31 22.27 -17.18
N LEU A 102 1.18 23.16 -16.67
CA LEU A 102 0.96 23.86 -15.40
C LEU A 102 -0.32 24.72 -15.44
N LEU A 103 -0.58 25.41 -16.55
CA LEU A 103 -1.82 26.19 -16.75
C LEU A 103 -3.06 25.29 -16.74
N GLN A 104 -3.00 24.11 -17.37
CA GLN A 104 -4.11 23.16 -17.35
C GLN A 104 -4.34 22.60 -15.93
N GLN A 105 -3.28 22.30 -15.18
CA GLN A 105 -3.38 21.83 -13.79
C GLN A 105 -4.02 22.89 -12.88
N VAL A 106 -3.61 24.16 -13.00
CA VAL A 106 -4.22 25.26 -12.23
C VAL A 106 -5.66 25.52 -12.68
N TRP A 107 -5.96 25.41 -13.98
CA TRP A 107 -7.34 25.49 -14.50
C TRP A 107 -8.23 24.42 -13.87
N ARG A 108 -7.78 23.17 -13.82
CA ARG A 108 -8.51 22.07 -13.17
C ARG A 108 -8.85 22.38 -11.71
N ARG A 109 -7.87 22.83 -10.92
CA ARG A 109 -8.08 23.22 -9.51
C ARG A 109 -9.03 24.42 -9.36
N LEU A 110 -8.94 25.40 -10.25
CA LEU A 110 -9.86 26.54 -10.28
C LEU A 110 -11.30 26.09 -10.60
N PHE A 111 -11.47 25.25 -11.61
CA PHE A 111 -12.76 24.71 -12.01
C PHE A 111 -13.44 23.98 -10.85
N HIS A 112 -12.70 23.12 -10.13
CA HIS A 112 -13.17 22.45 -8.91
C HIS A 112 -13.63 23.45 -7.85
N ALA A 113 -12.79 24.46 -7.53
CA ALA A 113 -13.08 25.46 -6.51
C ALA A 113 -14.31 26.31 -6.85
N VAL A 114 -14.51 26.66 -8.12
CA VAL A 114 -15.68 27.44 -8.57
C VAL A 114 -16.96 26.60 -8.49
N ILE A 115 -16.90 25.31 -8.82
CA ILE A 115 -18.05 24.41 -8.61
C ILE A 115 -18.41 24.34 -7.13
N ASP A 116 -17.44 24.13 -6.24
CA ASP A 116 -17.72 24.07 -4.80
C ASP A 116 -18.32 25.39 -4.30
N ARG A 117 -17.86 26.55 -4.81
CA ARG A 117 -18.45 27.87 -4.49
C ARG A 117 -19.91 27.97 -4.91
N GLU A 118 -20.24 27.56 -6.13
CA GLU A 118 -21.62 27.64 -6.63
C GLU A 118 -22.54 26.66 -5.88
N LEU A 119 -22.05 25.47 -5.55
CA LEU A 119 -22.79 24.49 -4.74
C LEU A 119 -23.01 24.98 -3.32
N GLN A 120 -21.98 25.53 -2.67
CA GLN A 120 -22.11 26.13 -1.35
C GLN A 120 -23.15 27.25 -1.38
N ARG A 121 -23.05 28.18 -2.34
CA ARG A 121 -24.00 29.29 -2.48
C ARG A 121 -25.45 28.83 -2.70
N LYS A 122 -25.66 27.76 -3.47
CA LYS A 122 -26.99 27.25 -3.81
C LYS A 122 -27.62 26.40 -2.70
N LEU A 123 -26.81 25.61 -1.99
CA LEU A 123 -27.29 24.61 -1.03
C LEU A 123 -27.26 25.13 0.41
N SER A 124 -26.43 26.12 0.73
CA SER A 124 -26.37 26.71 2.07
C SER A 124 -27.70 27.35 2.46
N GLY A 125 -28.22 26.98 3.64
CA GLY A 125 -29.45 27.54 4.20
C GLY A 125 -30.18 26.56 5.12
N PRO A 126 -31.35 26.94 5.66
CA PRO A 126 -32.09 26.13 6.64
C PRO A 126 -32.53 24.75 6.11
N SER A 127 -32.70 24.61 4.79
CA SER A 127 -33.13 23.38 4.12
C SER A 127 -31.98 22.54 3.53
N GLU A 128 -30.72 22.93 3.77
CA GLU A 128 -29.52 22.30 3.18
C GLU A 128 -29.54 20.77 3.31
N ARG A 129 -29.74 20.25 4.53
CA ARG A 129 -29.76 18.80 4.78
C ARG A 129 -30.85 18.07 4.00
N ALA A 130 -32.04 18.67 3.89
CA ALA A 130 -33.17 18.06 3.19
C ALA A 130 -33.00 18.11 1.66
N GLU A 131 -32.44 19.20 1.14
CA GLU A 131 -32.06 19.36 -0.27
C GLU A 131 -31.00 18.31 -0.68
N ILE A 132 -29.98 18.10 0.15
CA ILE A 132 -28.91 17.13 -0.10
C ILE A 132 -29.45 15.70 -0.02
N GLN A 133 -30.27 15.39 0.98
CA GLN A 133 -30.87 14.05 1.08
C GLN A 133 -31.73 13.70 -0.14
N ARG A 134 -32.45 14.68 -0.73
CA ARG A 134 -33.20 14.47 -1.98
C ARG A 134 -32.30 14.15 -3.16
N ARG A 135 -31.14 14.82 -3.27
CA ARG A 135 -30.18 14.56 -4.36
C ARG A 135 -29.48 13.21 -4.20
N ILE A 136 -29.11 12.86 -2.97
CA ILE A 136 -28.61 11.52 -2.65
C ILE A 136 -29.62 10.45 -3.05
N ALA A 137 -30.92 10.66 -2.79
CA ALA A 137 -31.96 9.74 -3.23
C ALA A 137 -32.06 9.66 -4.77
N GLY A 138 -31.81 10.76 -5.49
CA GLY A 138 -31.75 10.80 -6.96
C GLY A 138 -30.53 10.08 -7.55
N LEU A 139 -29.38 10.15 -6.89
CA LEU A 139 -28.16 9.41 -7.27
C LEU A 139 -28.25 7.92 -6.91
N GLY A 140 -28.89 7.62 -5.78
CA GLY A 140 -28.96 6.30 -5.18
C GLY A 140 -28.04 6.20 -3.95
N GLN A 141 -28.58 5.61 -2.86
CA GLN A 141 -27.89 5.53 -1.57
C GLN A 141 -26.58 4.74 -1.66
N VAL A 142 -26.56 3.62 -2.39
CA VAL A 142 -25.37 2.77 -2.56
C VAL A 142 -24.26 3.52 -3.30
N ALA A 143 -24.60 4.18 -4.40
CA ALA A 143 -23.64 4.95 -5.19
C ALA A 143 -23.06 6.12 -4.41
N PHE A 144 -23.89 6.82 -3.63
CA PHE A 144 -23.40 7.90 -2.76
C PHE A 144 -22.51 7.39 -1.62
N ASP A 145 -22.88 6.28 -0.97
CA ASP A 145 -22.09 5.74 0.13
C ASP A 145 -20.71 5.23 -0.37
N GLU A 146 -20.63 4.70 -1.59
CA GLU A 146 -19.35 4.42 -2.26
C GLU A 146 -18.56 5.71 -2.52
N ALA A 147 -19.17 6.72 -3.13
CA ALA A 147 -18.50 7.99 -3.40
C ALA A 147 -17.97 8.64 -2.11
N HIS A 148 -18.77 8.63 -1.05
CA HIS A 148 -18.37 9.13 0.27
C HIS A 148 -17.19 8.33 0.83
N PHE A 149 -17.22 6.99 0.72
CA PHE A 149 -16.11 6.14 1.14
C PHE A 149 -14.82 6.44 0.37
N VAL A 150 -14.90 6.62 -0.95
CA VAL A 150 -13.74 6.94 -1.81
C VAL A 150 -13.17 8.30 -1.43
N LEU A 151 -13.99 9.35 -1.36
CA LEU A 151 -13.54 10.70 -0.98
C LEU A 151 -12.91 10.74 0.42
N ARG A 152 -13.45 9.97 1.36
CA ARG A 152 -12.86 9.83 2.69
C ARG A 152 -11.50 9.15 2.64
N SER A 153 -11.38 8.07 1.87
CA SER A 153 -10.14 7.29 1.74
C SER A 153 -9.03 8.08 1.05
N GLU A 154 -9.40 8.90 0.06
CA GLU A 154 -8.51 9.81 -0.67
C GLU A 154 -8.26 11.13 0.08
N THR A 155 -8.69 11.26 1.34
CA THR A 155 -8.51 12.46 2.17
C THR A 155 -9.03 13.75 1.51
N ARG A 156 -10.17 13.66 0.81
CA ARG A 156 -10.82 14.81 0.16
C ARG A 156 -11.78 15.57 1.07
N LEU A 157 -12.07 15.05 2.27
CA LEU A 157 -13.04 15.62 3.20
C LEU A 157 -12.35 16.10 4.49
N VAL A 158 -12.66 17.34 4.89
CA VAL A 158 -12.23 17.95 6.14
C VAL A 158 -12.97 17.36 7.32
N ASP A 159 -14.30 17.22 7.22
CA ASP A 159 -15.11 16.40 8.12
C ASP A 159 -15.49 15.08 7.41
N PRO A 160 -14.77 13.98 7.69
CA PRO A 160 -14.98 12.69 7.05
C PRO A 160 -16.41 12.15 7.14
N GLU A 161 -17.19 12.56 8.14
CA GLU A 161 -18.55 12.05 8.39
C GLU A 161 -19.62 13.01 7.83
N SER A 162 -19.24 14.19 7.37
CA SER A 162 -20.15 15.18 6.80
C SER A 162 -20.65 14.75 5.43
N ARG A 163 -21.89 14.25 5.38
CA ARG A 163 -22.59 13.95 4.11
C ARG A 163 -22.81 15.18 3.23
N THR A 164 -22.90 16.37 3.84
CA THR A 164 -23.05 17.63 3.10
C THR A 164 -21.78 18.00 2.38
N GLU A 165 -20.63 17.91 3.07
CA GLU A 165 -19.32 18.12 2.45
C GLU A 165 -19.05 17.06 1.39
N ALA A 166 -19.31 15.78 1.70
CA ALA A 166 -19.15 14.68 0.76
C ALA A 166 -19.99 14.86 -0.50
N TRP A 167 -21.23 15.37 -0.41
CA TRP A 167 -22.05 15.67 -1.59
C TRP A 167 -21.42 16.76 -2.46
N ARG A 168 -20.99 17.89 -1.87
CA ARG A 168 -20.37 18.98 -2.64
C ARG A 168 -19.08 18.54 -3.31
N GLU A 169 -18.22 17.87 -2.56
CA GLU A 169 -16.93 17.36 -3.08
C GLU A 169 -17.15 16.27 -4.14
N PHE A 170 -18.17 15.42 -3.99
CA PHE A 170 -18.56 14.47 -5.03
C PHE A 170 -18.93 15.18 -6.33
N CYS A 171 -19.80 16.19 -6.28
CA CYS A 171 -20.20 16.95 -7.47
C CYS A 171 -19.00 17.63 -8.14
N ALA A 172 -18.14 18.29 -7.35
CA ALA A 172 -16.95 18.97 -7.85
C ALA A 172 -15.96 17.98 -8.48
N MET A 173 -15.63 16.88 -7.79
CA MET A 173 -14.73 15.83 -8.28
C MET A 173 -15.29 15.13 -9.51
N TYR A 174 -16.58 14.77 -9.52
CA TYR A 174 -17.22 14.12 -10.66
C TYR A 174 -17.14 15.01 -11.90
N LEU A 175 -17.49 16.29 -11.79
CA LEU A 175 -17.40 17.23 -12.91
C LEU A 175 -15.94 17.47 -13.32
N GLU A 176 -15.02 17.60 -12.36
CA GLU A 176 -13.59 17.73 -12.65
C GLU A 176 -13.09 16.54 -13.50
N LEU A 177 -13.33 15.31 -13.05
CA LEU A 177 -12.96 14.11 -13.82
C LEU A 177 -13.68 14.07 -15.17
N ARG A 178 -14.98 14.38 -15.22
CA ARG A 178 -15.77 14.34 -16.46
C ARG A 178 -15.21 15.22 -17.58
N TRP A 179 -14.61 16.36 -17.24
CA TRP A 179 -14.09 17.34 -18.20
C TRP A 179 -12.58 17.23 -18.43
N PHE A 180 -11.80 16.79 -17.44
CA PHE A 180 -10.34 16.72 -17.54
C PHE A 180 -9.80 15.30 -17.74
N GLU A 181 -10.39 14.29 -17.10
CA GLU A 181 -9.92 12.89 -17.09
C GLU A 181 -11.10 11.88 -17.03
N PRO A 182 -11.92 11.80 -18.10
CA PRO A 182 -13.21 11.10 -18.05
C PRO A 182 -13.09 9.59 -17.86
N ASP A 183 -11.96 9.00 -18.21
CA ASP A 183 -11.70 7.57 -18.03
C ASP A 183 -11.44 7.20 -16.56
N LEU A 184 -11.03 8.15 -15.71
CA LEU A 184 -10.88 7.94 -14.27
C LEU A 184 -12.22 7.92 -13.50
N LEU A 185 -13.33 8.36 -14.10
CA LEU A 185 -14.65 8.32 -13.45
C LEU A 185 -15.01 6.91 -12.97
N LYS A 186 -14.71 5.88 -13.79
CA LYS A 186 -15.00 4.48 -13.43
C LYS A 186 -14.05 3.92 -12.39
N VAL A 187 -12.89 4.56 -12.21
CA VAL A 187 -11.90 4.19 -11.20
C VAL A 187 -12.29 4.79 -9.84
N TRP A 188 -12.71 6.05 -9.83
CA TRP A 188 -13.14 6.77 -8.62
C TRP A 188 -14.54 6.39 -8.17
N PHE A 189 -15.48 6.17 -9.10
CA PHE A 189 -16.89 5.92 -8.79
C PHE A 189 -17.42 4.71 -9.60
N PRO A 190 -16.92 3.49 -9.34
CA PRO A 190 -17.27 2.30 -10.11
C PRO A 190 -18.76 1.93 -10.10
N SER A 191 -19.50 2.29 -9.04
CA SER A 191 -20.96 2.07 -8.97
C SER A 191 -21.77 2.98 -9.90
N LEU A 192 -21.17 4.04 -10.46
CA LEU A 192 -21.83 4.94 -11.41
C LEU A 192 -21.78 4.36 -12.83
N THR A 193 -22.64 3.38 -13.10
CA THR A 193 -22.69 2.71 -14.41
C THR A 193 -23.28 3.58 -15.52
N GLU A 194 -24.19 4.50 -15.20
CA GLU A 194 -24.87 5.38 -16.15
C GLU A 194 -24.53 6.86 -15.90
N THR A 195 -23.46 7.34 -16.52
CA THR A 195 -22.96 8.73 -16.41
C THR A 195 -24.01 9.77 -16.79
N ARG A 196 -24.90 9.45 -17.74
CA ARG A 196 -25.90 10.41 -18.26
C ARG A 196 -26.93 10.83 -17.21
N SER A 197 -27.36 9.93 -16.33
CA SER A 197 -28.34 10.26 -15.30
C SER A 197 -27.73 11.16 -14.22
N VAL A 198 -26.44 10.93 -13.91
CA VAL A 198 -25.66 11.79 -13.02
C VAL A 198 -25.44 13.17 -13.64
N ASP A 199 -25.10 13.24 -14.93
CA ASP A 199 -24.93 14.52 -15.65
C ASP A 199 -26.21 15.37 -15.55
N VAL A 200 -27.39 14.79 -15.83
CA VAL A 200 -28.68 15.48 -15.71
C VAL A 200 -28.98 15.93 -14.27
N LEU A 201 -28.64 15.10 -13.27
CA LEU A 201 -28.80 15.45 -11.86
C LEU A 201 -27.94 16.67 -11.49
N LEU A 202 -26.67 16.68 -11.89
CA LEU A 202 -25.73 17.75 -11.56
C LEU A 202 -25.95 19.03 -12.36
N GLU A 203 -26.40 18.94 -13.60
CA GLU A 203 -26.79 20.09 -14.43
C GLU A 203 -27.92 20.91 -13.77
N SER A 204 -28.80 20.24 -13.02
CA SER A 204 -29.85 20.92 -12.26
C SER A 204 -29.30 21.79 -11.12
N ASP A 205 -28.09 21.48 -10.64
CA ASP A 205 -27.41 22.16 -9.55
C ASP A 205 -26.46 23.23 -10.05
N VAL A 206 -25.61 22.90 -11.03
CA VAL A 206 -24.52 23.75 -11.49
C VAL A 206 -24.41 23.70 -13.01
N ALA A 207 -24.25 24.86 -13.65
CA ALA A 207 -24.00 24.95 -15.09
C ALA A 207 -22.53 24.61 -15.43
N GLY A 208 -22.17 23.32 -15.32
CA GLY A 208 -20.79 22.82 -15.45
C GLY A 208 -20.07 23.28 -16.72
N GLU A 209 -20.72 23.19 -17.89
CA GLU A 209 -20.15 23.63 -19.18
C GLU A 209 -19.81 25.12 -19.18
N GLN A 210 -20.70 25.97 -18.65
CA GLN A 210 -20.45 27.41 -18.59
C GLN A 210 -19.30 27.76 -17.64
N ILE A 211 -19.18 27.03 -16.53
CA ILE A 211 -18.06 27.20 -15.59
C ILE A 211 -16.75 26.73 -16.23
N PHE A 212 -16.77 25.62 -16.96
CA PHE A 212 -15.59 25.08 -17.65
C PHE A 212 -15.02 26.11 -18.63
N GLU A 213 -15.87 26.69 -19.48
CA GLU A 213 -15.47 27.72 -20.44
C GLU A 213 -15.01 29.01 -19.76
N LYS A 214 -15.71 29.47 -18.71
CA LYS A 214 -15.35 30.71 -18.00
C LYS A 214 -14.05 30.60 -17.21
N THR A 215 -13.76 29.42 -16.64
CA THR A 215 -12.56 29.20 -15.82
C THR A 215 -11.32 28.88 -16.64
N ARG A 216 -11.45 28.73 -17.98
CA ARG A 216 -10.32 28.42 -18.85
C ARG A 216 -9.26 29.51 -18.78
N LEU A 217 -8.07 29.12 -18.33
CA LEU A 217 -6.93 30.03 -18.24
C LEU A 217 -6.39 30.37 -19.63
N TYR A 218 -6.04 31.64 -19.84
CA TYR A 218 -5.42 32.10 -21.09
C TYR A 218 -4.12 31.32 -21.36
N GLY A 219 -4.01 30.71 -22.53
CA GLY A 219 -2.86 29.88 -22.92
C GLY A 219 -2.93 28.42 -22.44
N ALA A 220 -3.95 28.03 -21.67
CA ALA A 220 -4.15 26.63 -21.30
C ALA A 220 -4.59 25.79 -22.52
N PRO A 221 -3.92 24.66 -22.78
CA PRO A 221 -4.36 23.72 -23.80
C PRO A 221 -5.67 23.08 -23.36
N SER A 222 -6.52 22.73 -24.34
CA SER A 222 -7.71 21.91 -24.06
C SER A 222 -7.29 20.62 -23.35
N PRO A 223 -8.10 20.09 -22.41
CA PRO A 223 -7.79 18.83 -21.75
C PRO A 223 -7.57 17.75 -22.79
N ASP A 224 -6.47 17.03 -22.64
CA ASP A 224 -6.23 15.86 -23.47
C ASP A 224 -7.14 14.74 -22.92
N LEU A 225 -8.05 14.26 -23.76
CA LEU A 225 -9.03 13.24 -23.40
C LEU A 225 -8.57 11.84 -23.85
N THR A 226 -7.32 11.69 -24.29
CA THR A 226 -6.73 10.37 -24.47
C THR A 226 -6.75 9.61 -23.16
N THR A 227 -7.23 8.37 -23.22
CA THR A 227 -7.32 7.53 -22.02
C THR A 227 -5.93 7.28 -21.44
N HIS A 228 -5.83 7.13 -20.12
CA HIS A 228 -4.59 6.74 -19.45
C HIS A 228 -4.01 5.45 -20.04
N LEU A 229 -4.86 4.51 -20.49
CA LEU A 229 -4.43 3.30 -21.20
C LEU A 229 -3.67 3.61 -22.51
N GLN A 230 -4.20 4.54 -23.32
CA GLN A 230 -3.57 4.98 -24.57
C GLN A 230 -2.28 5.75 -24.31
N ARG A 231 -2.27 6.65 -23.33
CA ARG A 231 -1.05 7.39 -22.93
C ARG A 231 0.05 6.45 -22.45
N ASP A 232 -0.31 5.44 -21.66
CA ASP A 232 0.63 4.40 -21.22
C ASP A 232 1.17 3.61 -22.41
N GLU A 233 0.34 3.29 -23.39
CA GLU A 233 0.76 2.63 -24.63
C GLU A 233 1.72 3.50 -25.45
N GLU A 234 1.41 4.79 -25.63
CA GLU A 234 2.28 5.74 -26.32
C GLU A 234 3.62 5.91 -25.62
N ARG A 235 3.61 6.05 -24.28
CA ARG A 235 4.81 6.12 -23.44
C ARG A 235 5.64 4.85 -23.55
N LEU A 236 4.99 3.69 -23.62
CA LEU A 236 5.71 2.43 -23.81
C LEU A 236 6.32 2.34 -25.21
N VAL A 237 5.60 2.77 -26.25
CA VAL A 237 6.11 2.81 -27.63
C VAL A 237 7.30 3.75 -27.75
N SER A 238 7.24 4.95 -27.16
CA SER A 238 8.37 5.89 -27.13
C SER A 238 9.56 5.30 -26.40
N THR A 239 9.33 4.72 -25.21
CA THR A 239 10.36 4.04 -24.42
C THR A 239 11.01 2.88 -25.19
N ARG A 240 10.20 2.03 -25.87
CA ARG A 240 10.71 0.93 -26.71
C ARG A 240 11.53 1.46 -27.89
N ARG A 241 11.12 2.56 -28.52
CA ARG A 241 11.89 3.23 -29.59
C ARG A 241 13.22 3.77 -29.08
N GLU A 242 13.23 4.42 -27.91
CA GLU A 242 14.46 4.92 -27.28
C GLU A 242 15.43 3.78 -26.99
N TRP A 243 14.96 2.63 -26.52
CA TRP A 243 15.84 1.46 -26.34
C TRP A 243 16.39 0.95 -27.66
N PHE A 244 15.59 0.93 -28.72
CA PHE A 244 16.05 0.51 -30.03
C PHE A 244 17.14 1.45 -30.57
N LEU A 245 17.00 2.76 -30.35
CA LEU A 245 17.97 3.77 -30.80
C LEU A 245 19.21 3.86 -29.91
N GLY A 246 19.04 3.75 -28.59
CA GLY A 246 20.10 3.92 -27.58
C GLY A 246 20.88 2.64 -27.27
N ALA A 247 20.29 1.46 -27.48
CA ALA A 247 21.04 0.22 -27.45
C ALA A 247 21.88 0.14 -28.73
N GLY A 248 23.20 0.33 -28.62
CA GLY A 248 24.17 -0.01 -29.67
C GLY A 248 24.22 -1.52 -30.00
N SER A 249 23.08 -2.20 -29.99
CA SER A 249 22.89 -3.60 -30.34
C SER A 249 22.77 -3.75 -31.86
N SER A 250 23.83 -3.39 -32.57
CA SER A 250 23.92 -3.75 -33.99
C SER A 250 23.78 -5.28 -34.14
N PRO A 251 23.02 -5.76 -35.13
CA PRO A 251 22.98 -7.17 -35.50
C PRO A 251 24.40 -7.72 -35.66
N SER A 252 24.66 -8.89 -35.09
CA SER A 252 26.00 -9.49 -35.13
C SER A 252 25.90 -10.99 -34.93
N ASP A 253 26.42 -11.76 -35.89
CA ASP A 253 26.45 -13.22 -35.82
C ASP A 253 27.17 -13.74 -34.57
N ARG A 254 28.27 -13.09 -34.16
CA ARG A 254 28.98 -13.43 -32.92
C ARG A 254 28.15 -13.14 -31.68
N ALA A 255 27.33 -12.08 -31.69
CA ALA A 255 26.44 -11.78 -30.57
C ALA A 255 25.25 -12.76 -30.52
N TRP A 256 24.65 -13.07 -31.67
CA TRP A 256 23.61 -14.09 -31.83
C TRP A 256 24.09 -15.45 -31.33
N LEU A 257 25.24 -15.95 -31.82
CA LEU A 257 25.82 -17.22 -31.38
C LEU A 257 26.08 -17.27 -29.86
N ARG A 258 26.58 -16.17 -29.29
CA ARG A 258 26.81 -16.08 -27.83
C ARG A 258 25.50 -16.14 -27.05
N ALA A 259 24.46 -15.45 -27.50
CA ALA A 259 23.13 -15.47 -26.88
C ALA A 259 22.49 -16.87 -26.97
N SER A 260 22.54 -17.50 -28.14
CA SER A 260 22.06 -18.89 -28.34
C SER A 260 22.79 -19.90 -27.45
N ARG A 261 24.12 -19.79 -27.29
CA ARG A 261 24.87 -20.64 -26.34
C ARG A 261 24.51 -20.36 -24.88
N ARG A 262 24.21 -19.12 -24.51
CA ARG A 262 23.75 -18.79 -23.15
C ARG A 262 22.37 -19.38 -22.88
N ARG A 263 21.47 -19.36 -23.88
CA ARG A 263 20.17 -20.01 -23.82
C ARG A 263 20.33 -21.49 -23.47
N GLU A 264 21.16 -22.21 -24.23
CA GLU A 264 21.35 -23.65 -24.02
C GLU A 264 21.88 -23.96 -22.61
N ARG A 265 22.92 -23.24 -22.16
CA ARG A 265 23.43 -23.41 -20.79
C ARG A 265 22.40 -23.08 -19.72
N ALA A 266 21.52 -22.11 -19.96
CA ALA A 266 20.46 -21.77 -19.02
C ALA A 266 19.42 -22.90 -18.95
N ARG A 267 19.05 -23.46 -20.11
CA ARG A 267 18.15 -24.61 -20.23
C ARG A 267 18.72 -25.84 -19.53
N GLU A 268 19.98 -26.18 -19.76
CA GLU A 268 20.69 -27.29 -19.09
C GLU A 268 20.67 -27.17 -17.55
N ARG A 269 20.68 -25.94 -17.03
CA ARG A 269 20.63 -25.65 -15.59
C ARG A 269 19.21 -25.57 -15.03
N GLY A 270 18.18 -25.75 -15.86
CA GLY A 270 16.77 -25.57 -15.47
C GLY A 270 16.38 -24.10 -15.23
N ASN A 271 17.16 -23.15 -15.76
CA ASN A 271 16.87 -21.72 -15.70
C ASN A 271 16.10 -21.28 -16.95
N THR A 272 14.81 -21.62 -16.99
CA THR A 272 13.89 -21.30 -18.09
C THR A 272 13.84 -19.79 -18.38
N VAL A 273 13.79 -18.92 -17.38
CA VAL A 273 13.79 -17.47 -17.56
C VAL A 273 15.09 -16.98 -18.18
N GLY A 274 16.23 -17.51 -17.73
CA GLY A 274 17.52 -17.25 -18.35
C GLY A 274 17.57 -17.70 -19.82
N ALA A 275 16.90 -18.80 -20.15
CA ALA A 275 16.75 -19.28 -21.53
C ALA A 275 15.87 -18.34 -22.36
N ILE A 276 14.68 -17.95 -21.85
CA ILE A 276 13.77 -16.98 -22.49
C ILE A 276 14.50 -15.68 -22.81
N VAL A 277 15.15 -15.06 -21.81
CA VAL A 277 15.86 -13.78 -21.98
C VAL A 277 17.01 -13.92 -23.00
N SER A 278 17.75 -15.03 -22.95
CA SER A 278 18.84 -15.27 -23.91
C SER A 278 18.33 -15.52 -25.33
N ALA A 279 17.17 -16.17 -25.49
CA ALA A 279 16.51 -16.38 -26.79
C ALA A 279 15.99 -15.05 -27.38
N MET A 280 15.37 -14.21 -26.55
CA MET A 280 14.96 -12.85 -26.95
C MET A 280 16.16 -11.97 -27.35
N GLN A 281 17.27 -12.05 -26.60
CA GLN A 281 18.53 -11.38 -26.97
C GLN A 281 19.11 -11.94 -28.27
N ALA A 282 19.01 -13.25 -28.52
CA ALA A 282 19.44 -13.83 -29.78
C ALA A 282 18.60 -13.27 -30.94
N ALA A 283 17.27 -13.22 -30.80
CA ALA A 283 16.38 -12.65 -31.82
C ALA A 283 16.74 -11.20 -32.16
N GLN A 284 16.99 -10.35 -31.15
CA GLN A 284 17.41 -8.95 -31.36
C GLN A 284 18.77 -8.82 -32.07
N ARG A 285 19.68 -9.80 -31.90
CA ARG A 285 21.04 -9.78 -32.46
C ARG A 285 21.17 -10.49 -33.80
N ALA A 286 20.11 -11.12 -34.29
CA ALA A 286 20.11 -11.88 -35.52
C ALA A 286 20.38 -10.97 -36.74
N VAL A 287 21.29 -11.39 -37.61
CA VAL A 287 21.65 -10.67 -38.84
C VAL A 287 20.68 -10.99 -39.99
N THR A 288 20.15 -12.21 -40.02
CA THR A 288 19.22 -12.67 -41.05
C THR A 288 17.85 -12.96 -40.47
N GLU A 289 16.82 -12.88 -41.32
CA GLU A 289 15.44 -13.16 -40.92
C GLU A 289 15.26 -14.59 -40.41
N ASP A 290 15.86 -15.59 -41.08
CA ASP A 290 15.77 -16.99 -40.64
C ASP A 290 16.35 -17.19 -39.22
N LYS A 291 17.50 -16.57 -38.94
CA LYS A 291 18.12 -16.63 -37.59
C LYS A 291 17.25 -15.94 -36.54
N ARG A 292 16.55 -14.87 -36.93
CA ARG A 292 15.60 -14.16 -36.06
C ARG A 292 14.40 -15.05 -35.76
N GLN A 293 13.80 -15.66 -36.78
CA GLN A 293 12.66 -16.56 -36.63
C GLN A 293 12.99 -17.78 -35.77
N VAL A 294 14.15 -18.41 -35.97
CA VAL A 294 14.61 -19.54 -35.13
C VAL A 294 14.74 -19.12 -33.66
N ALA A 295 15.28 -17.93 -33.38
CA ALA A 295 15.42 -17.43 -32.02
C ALA A 295 14.08 -17.03 -31.38
N VAL A 296 13.17 -16.44 -32.16
CA VAL A 296 11.79 -16.12 -31.75
C VAL A 296 11.03 -17.40 -31.40
N GLU A 297 11.09 -18.42 -32.26
CA GLU A 297 10.43 -19.71 -32.01
C GLU A 297 11.02 -20.41 -30.78
N SER A 298 12.34 -20.33 -30.60
CA SER A 298 12.99 -20.81 -29.38
C SER A 298 12.46 -20.09 -28.12
N ALA A 299 12.28 -18.76 -28.18
CA ALA A 299 11.74 -18.00 -27.05
C ALA A 299 10.28 -18.41 -26.74
N ARG A 300 9.45 -18.62 -27.78
CA ARG A 300 8.07 -19.12 -27.63
C ARG A 300 8.02 -20.49 -26.97
N GLN A 301 8.92 -21.40 -27.36
CA GLN A 301 9.01 -22.74 -26.75
C GLN A 301 9.38 -22.66 -25.26
N GLU A 302 10.35 -21.82 -24.88
CA GLU A 302 10.74 -21.67 -23.47
C GLU A 302 9.62 -21.00 -22.65
N ILE A 303 8.87 -20.05 -23.22
CA ILE A 303 7.68 -19.46 -22.59
C ILE A 303 6.59 -20.52 -22.40
N ARG A 304 6.31 -21.34 -23.42
CA ARG A 304 5.34 -22.44 -23.31
C ARG A 304 5.73 -23.40 -22.19
N LEU A 305 7.00 -23.78 -22.11
CA LEU A 305 7.52 -24.63 -21.03
C LEU A 305 7.31 -23.98 -19.65
N LEU A 306 7.57 -22.67 -19.50
CA LEU A 306 7.34 -21.98 -18.24
C LEU A 306 5.85 -21.99 -17.85
N VAL A 307 4.95 -21.73 -18.81
CA VAL A 307 3.50 -21.74 -18.59
C VAL A 307 3.00 -23.13 -18.23
N GLU A 308 3.44 -24.19 -18.90
CA GLU A 308 3.08 -25.57 -18.54
C GLU A 308 3.52 -25.93 -17.11
N ARG A 309 4.70 -25.46 -16.68
CA ARG A 309 5.19 -25.66 -15.32
C ARG A 309 4.35 -24.89 -14.29
N LEU A 310 3.96 -23.65 -14.62
CA LEU A 310 3.05 -22.85 -13.79
C LEU A 310 1.67 -23.49 -13.71
N GLN A 311 1.15 -24.01 -14.82
CA GLN A 311 -0.15 -24.69 -14.88
C GLN A 311 -0.15 -25.93 -13.98
N ARG A 312 0.92 -26.72 -13.98
CA ARG A 312 1.08 -27.86 -13.05
C ARG A 312 1.21 -27.45 -11.58
N ALA A 313 1.60 -26.21 -11.30
CA ALA A 313 1.74 -25.69 -9.95
C ALA A 313 0.43 -25.11 -9.41
N ILE A 314 -0.27 -24.33 -10.23
CA ILE A 314 -1.43 -23.53 -9.82
C ILE A 314 -2.75 -24.17 -10.25
N SER A 315 -2.75 -25.03 -11.27
CA SER A 315 -3.91 -25.75 -11.83
C SER A 315 -4.95 -24.88 -12.55
N PHE A 316 -4.51 -23.84 -13.27
CA PHE A 316 -5.38 -23.03 -14.12
C PHE A 316 -5.74 -23.70 -15.47
N THR A 317 -6.78 -23.20 -16.13
CA THR A 317 -7.36 -23.75 -17.36
C THR A 317 -6.48 -23.56 -18.60
N GLU A 318 -6.75 -24.28 -19.68
CA GLU A 318 -6.01 -24.09 -20.95
C GLU A 318 -6.26 -22.71 -21.58
N HIS A 319 -7.44 -22.11 -21.34
CA HIS A 319 -7.72 -20.75 -21.79
C HIS A 319 -6.80 -19.74 -21.11
N GLU A 320 -6.67 -19.82 -19.79
CA GLU A 320 -5.75 -19.00 -19.02
C GLU A 320 -4.29 -19.28 -19.42
N ALA A 321 -3.94 -20.51 -19.79
CA ALA A 321 -2.61 -20.84 -20.28
C ALA A 321 -2.23 -20.06 -21.55
N GLU A 322 -3.16 -19.83 -22.48
CA GLU A 322 -2.91 -18.98 -23.66
C GLU A 322 -2.72 -17.51 -23.27
N GLU A 323 -3.53 -17.00 -22.34
CA GLU A 323 -3.37 -15.62 -21.84
C GLU A 323 -2.04 -15.42 -21.10
N TRP A 324 -1.59 -16.43 -20.34
CA TRP A 324 -0.27 -16.46 -19.73
C TRP A 324 0.83 -16.43 -20.79
N ARG A 325 0.73 -17.23 -21.86
CA ARG A 325 1.74 -17.23 -22.95
C ARG A 325 1.85 -15.86 -23.62
N ALA A 326 0.73 -15.19 -23.87
CA ALA A 326 0.70 -13.83 -24.41
C ALA A 326 1.35 -12.82 -23.46
N SER A 327 0.94 -12.81 -22.19
CA SER A 327 1.46 -11.87 -21.19
C SER A 327 2.96 -12.06 -20.92
N LEU A 328 3.43 -13.31 -20.84
CA LEU A 328 4.84 -13.61 -20.64
C LEU A 328 5.70 -13.27 -21.87
N TRP A 329 5.13 -13.31 -23.08
CA TRP A 329 5.81 -12.87 -24.30
C TRP A 329 6.07 -11.36 -24.30
N GLU A 330 5.06 -10.56 -23.92
CA GLU A 330 5.17 -9.10 -23.79
C GLU A 330 6.22 -8.74 -22.72
N LEU A 331 6.13 -9.40 -21.56
CA LEU A 331 7.07 -9.23 -20.46
C LEU A 331 8.51 -9.57 -20.87
N ALA A 332 8.71 -10.69 -21.57
CA ALA A 332 10.01 -11.15 -22.02
C ALA A 332 10.64 -10.22 -23.08
N THR A 333 9.83 -9.60 -23.93
CA THR A 333 10.26 -8.61 -24.93
C THR A 333 10.86 -7.38 -24.24
N ASN A 334 10.24 -6.91 -23.17
CA ASN A 334 10.73 -5.78 -22.38
C ASN A 334 11.91 -6.18 -21.47
N ALA A 335 11.97 -7.44 -21.04
CA ALA A 335 13.00 -7.95 -20.14
C ALA A 335 14.43 -7.83 -20.68
N ILE A 336 14.69 -7.77 -21.99
CA ILE A 336 16.07 -7.73 -22.48
C ILE A 336 16.79 -6.39 -22.23
N HIS A 337 16.06 -5.33 -21.88
CA HIS A 337 16.57 -3.97 -21.72
C HIS A 337 16.95 -3.65 -20.27
N GLY A 338 18.25 -3.65 -19.98
CA GLY A 338 18.82 -3.34 -18.66
C GLY A 338 19.44 -4.53 -17.92
N PHE A 339 20.33 -4.21 -16.97
CA PHE A 339 20.97 -5.18 -16.08
C PHE A 339 20.08 -5.36 -14.85
N TRP A 340 19.21 -6.37 -14.87
CA TRP A 340 18.33 -6.75 -13.75
C TRP A 340 17.12 -5.82 -13.48
N ASN A 341 16.25 -5.69 -14.49
CA ASN A 341 15.00 -4.92 -14.44
C ASN A 341 13.84 -5.68 -13.74
N SER A 342 12.72 -4.97 -13.55
CA SER A 342 11.50 -5.49 -12.92
C SER A 342 10.89 -6.66 -13.68
N GLU A 343 10.90 -6.63 -15.02
CA GLU A 343 10.37 -7.69 -15.88
C GLU A 343 11.09 -9.02 -15.63
N LYS A 344 12.44 -9.00 -15.60
CA LYS A 344 13.25 -10.18 -15.29
C LYS A 344 12.92 -10.71 -13.91
N ARG A 345 12.84 -9.82 -12.90
CA ARG A 345 12.55 -10.22 -11.51
C ARG A 345 11.18 -10.88 -11.40
N LEU A 346 10.17 -10.35 -12.06
CA LEU A 346 8.83 -10.95 -12.11
C LEU A 346 8.87 -12.34 -12.77
N LEU A 347 9.49 -12.47 -13.95
CA LEU A 347 9.68 -13.77 -14.60
C LEU A 347 10.40 -14.78 -13.69
N PHE A 348 11.43 -14.34 -12.96
CA PHE A 348 12.14 -15.19 -12.00
C PHE A 348 11.29 -15.58 -10.80
N ASP A 349 10.42 -14.70 -10.30
CA ASP A 349 9.48 -15.05 -9.23
C ASP A 349 8.50 -16.13 -9.70
N LEU A 350 7.98 -16.04 -10.94
CA LEU A 350 7.18 -17.12 -11.55
C LEU A 350 7.96 -18.44 -11.70
N GLN A 351 9.23 -18.38 -12.11
CA GLN A 351 10.07 -19.58 -12.16
C GLN A 351 10.25 -20.20 -10.77
N LYS A 352 10.36 -19.40 -9.71
CA LYS A 352 10.48 -19.93 -8.34
C LYS A 352 9.22 -20.67 -7.93
N VAL A 353 8.02 -20.18 -8.28
CA VAL A 353 6.75 -20.92 -8.08
C VAL A 353 6.84 -22.32 -8.69
N CYS A 354 7.31 -22.44 -9.94
CA CYS A 354 7.52 -23.74 -10.57
C CYS A 354 8.56 -24.60 -9.82
N LEU A 355 9.67 -23.99 -9.38
CA LEU A 355 10.72 -24.70 -8.67
C LEU A 355 10.28 -25.20 -7.30
N ASP A 356 9.48 -24.44 -6.56
CA ASP A 356 8.91 -24.86 -5.27
C ASP A 356 7.90 -25.99 -5.44
N ASN A 357 7.17 -25.99 -6.56
CA ASN A 357 6.26 -27.06 -6.93
C ASN A 357 6.99 -28.38 -7.25
N GLU A 358 8.08 -28.28 -8.01
CA GLU A 358 8.82 -29.42 -8.55
C GLU A 358 9.85 -29.99 -7.58
N ARG A 359 10.43 -29.15 -6.71
CA ARG A 359 11.54 -29.53 -5.84
C ARG A 359 11.09 -29.50 -4.40
N VAL A 360 11.42 -30.57 -3.68
CA VAL A 360 11.26 -30.59 -2.23
C VAL A 360 12.30 -29.67 -1.60
N ASN A 361 11.87 -28.76 -0.74
CA ASN A 361 12.77 -27.91 0.04
C ASN A 361 13.37 -28.72 1.19
N TYR A 362 14.63 -28.45 1.52
CA TYR A 362 15.34 -29.20 2.56
C TYR A 362 15.99 -28.27 3.58
N LYS A 363 15.95 -28.69 4.85
CA LYS A 363 16.71 -28.07 5.94
C LYS A 363 17.84 -28.99 6.36
N VAL A 364 19.02 -28.41 6.58
CA VAL A 364 20.17 -29.10 7.18
C VAL A 364 20.13 -28.84 8.68
N ASP A 365 20.07 -29.90 9.48
CA ASP A 365 20.00 -29.81 10.95
C ASP A 365 21.17 -30.54 11.61
N LEU A 366 22.33 -29.87 11.62
CA LEU A 366 23.56 -30.40 12.19
C LEU A 366 23.45 -30.66 13.69
N VAL A 367 22.76 -29.78 14.42
CA VAL A 367 22.63 -29.87 15.89
C VAL A 367 21.79 -31.08 16.28
N THR A 368 20.62 -31.25 15.67
CA THR A 368 19.76 -32.40 15.95
C THR A 368 20.41 -33.70 15.49
N TRP A 369 21.12 -33.70 14.35
CA TRP A 369 21.88 -34.86 13.87
C TRP A 369 22.96 -35.28 14.88
N LEU A 370 23.80 -34.34 15.33
CA LEU A 370 24.83 -34.58 16.35
C LEU A 370 24.22 -35.08 17.66
N ALA A 371 23.18 -34.40 18.17
CA ALA A 371 22.50 -34.77 19.40
C ALA A 371 21.86 -36.17 19.33
N SER A 372 21.35 -36.55 18.15
CA SER A 372 20.79 -37.89 17.91
C SER A 372 21.84 -38.97 17.62
N ARG A 373 23.14 -38.63 17.65
CA ARG A 373 24.25 -39.52 17.26
C ARG A 373 24.04 -40.18 15.88
N GLY A 374 23.50 -39.42 14.93
CA GLY A 374 23.25 -39.89 13.57
C GLY A 374 21.98 -40.73 13.37
N ALA A 375 21.15 -40.92 14.39
CA ALA A 375 19.87 -41.63 14.27
C ALA A 375 18.80 -40.83 13.50
N ARG A 376 18.87 -39.50 13.52
CA ARG A 376 18.00 -38.63 12.71
C ARG A 376 18.74 -38.16 11.45
N PRO A 377 18.06 -38.02 10.29
CA PRO A 377 18.70 -37.60 9.05
C PRO A 377 19.19 -36.15 9.15
N LEU A 378 20.41 -35.89 8.65
CA LEU A 378 20.98 -34.55 8.60
C LEU A 378 20.19 -33.60 7.69
N ARG A 379 19.67 -34.14 6.58
CA ARG A 379 18.86 -33.43 5.58
C ARG A 379 17.41 -33.88 5.71
N ARG A 380 16.52 -32.96 6.08
CA ARG A 380 15.07 -33.23 6.23
C ARG A 380 14.24 -32.48 5.19
N PRO A 381 13.25 -33.12 4.55
CA PRO A 381 12.34 -32.46 3.62
C PRO A 381 11.32 -31.59 4.37
N LEU A 382 11.04 -30.41 3.83
CA LEU A 382 10.05 -29.45 4.34
C LEU A 382 8.83 -29.43 3.42
N HIS A 383 7.91 -30.38 3.63
CA HIS A 383 6.77 -30.56 2.74
C HIS A 383 5.76 -29.41 2.81
N SER A 384 5.54 -28.84 3.99
CA SER A 384 4.55 -27.78 4.22
C SER A 384 5.01 -26.40 3.71
N LEU A 385 6.29 -26.25 3.39
CA LEU A 385 6.85 -24.97 2.96
C LEU A 385 6.58 -24.65 1.48
N ARG A 386 6.29 -25.68 0.67
CA ARG A 386 6.05 -25.54 -0.77
C ARG A 386 4.95 -24.53 -1.06
N GLU A 387 3.76 -24.74 -0.51
CA GLU A 387 2.58 -23.92 -0.80
C GLU A 387 2.79 -22.47 -0.32
N VAL A 388 3.45 -22.28 0.82
CA VAL A 388 3.74 -20.95 1.37
C VAL A 388 4.71 -20.17 0.48
N LEU A 389 5.76 -20.82 0.00
CA LEU A 389 6.73 -20.17 -0.90
C LEU A 389 6.10 -19.84 -2.25
N MET A 390 5.25 -20.71 -2.78
CA MET A 390 4.48 -20.44 -4.00
C MET A 390 3.61 -19.18 -3.84
N THR A 391 2.79 -19.12 -2.78
CA THR A 391 1.96 -17.93 -2.47
C THR A 391 2.83 -16.68 -2.34
N ARG A 392 3.94 -16.75 -1.60
CA ARG A 392 4.84 -15.61 -1.41
C ARG A 392 5.49 -15.13 -2.71
N HIS A 393 5.88 -16.06 -3.59
CA HIS A 393 6.47 -15.70 -4.89
C HIS A 393 5.44 -15.10 -5.84
N LEU A 394 4.18 -15.55 -5.79
CA LEU A 394 3.08 -14.92 -6.53
C LEU A 394 2.77 -13.52 -6.01
N SER A 395 2.67 -13.31 -4.69
CA SER A 395 2.49 -11.97 -4.11
C SER A 395 3.67 -11.05 -4.44
N SER A 396 4.91 -11.57 -4.47
CA SER A 396 6.09 -10.82 -4.92
C SER A 396 6.00 -10.44 -6.40
N ALA A 397 5.45 -11.31 -7.25
CA ALA A 397 5.25 -11.04 -8.67
C ALA A 397 4.17 -9.96 -8.88
N GLU A 398 3.04 -10.05 -8.16
CA GLU A 398 1.96 -9.06 -8.16
C GLU A 398 2.45 -7.68 -7.71
N ALA A 399 3.17 -7.60 -6.59
CA ALA A 399 3.74 -6.34 -6.10
C ALA A 399 4.73 -5.68 -7.08
N ARG A 400 5.33 -6.45 -8.00
CA ARG A 400 6.25 -5.91 -9.02
C ARG A 400 5.52 -5.32 -10.22
N LEU A 401 4.24 -5.63 -10.46
CA LEU A 401 3.50 -5.20 -11.65
C LEU A 401 3.55 -3.68 -11.88
N VAL A 402 3.47 -2.92 -10.80
CA VAL A 402 3.53 -1.43 -10.81
C VAL A 402 4.80 -0.92 -11.48
N HIS A 403 5.90 -1.67 -11.41
CA HIS A 403 7.21 -1.28 -11.93
C HIS A 403 7.56 -1.94 -13.27
N VAL A 404 6.64 -2.70 -13.86
CA VAL A 404 6.83 -3.36 -15.15
C VAL A 404 6.38 -2.43 -16.27
N ARG A 405 7.19 -2.37 -17.32
CA ARG A 405 6.95 -1.55 -18.51
C ARG A 405 6.03 -2.30 -19.47
N LEU A 406 4.74 -2.35 -19.16
CA LEU A 406 3.67 -2.89 -20.00
C LEU A 406 2.69 -1.77 -20.35
N SER A 407 1.92 -1.94 -21.42
CA SER A 407 0.80 -1.03 -21.72
C SER A 407 -0.31 -1.26 -20.70
N GLY A 408 -1.29 -0.36 -20.64
CA GLY A 408 -2.41 -0.53 -19.73
C GLY A 408 -3.16 -1.86 -19.94
N ALA A 409 -3.48 -2.20 -21.20
CA ALA A 409 -4.17 -3.45 -21.53
C ALA A 409 -3.32 -4.71 -21.25
N GLU A 410 -2.00 -4.67 -21.54
CA GLU A 410 -1.05 -5.74 -21.23
C GLU A 410 -0.96 -5.95 -19.70
N ARG A 411 -0.89 -4.84 -18.93
CA ARG A 411 -0.82 -4.84 -17.47
C ARG A 411 -2.12 -5.36 -16.84
N ASP A 412 -3.28 -4.94 -17.33
CA ASP A 412 -4.58 -5.38 -16.81
C ASP A 412 -4.77 -6.89 -16.97
N ARG A 413 -4.39 -7.44 -18.13
CA ARG A 413 -4.43 -8.89 -18.38
C ARG A 413 -3.53 -9.63 -17.39
N LEU A 414 -2.26 -9.22 -17.28
CA LEU A 414 -1.32 -9.86 -16.37
C LEU A 414 -1.72 -9.70 -14.89
N THR A 415 -2.34 -8.58 -14.53
CA THR A 415 -2.89 -8.34 -13.18
C THR A 415 -3.97 -9.35 -12.85
N LYS A 416 -4.96 -9.55 -13.74
CA LYS A 416 -6.02 -10.55 -13.54
C LYS A 416 -5.44 -11.96 -13.39
N LEU A 417 -4.50 -12.35 -14.26
CA LEU A 417 -3.86 -13.66 -14.21
C LEU A 417 -3.07 -13.89 -12.92
N LEU A 418 -2.28 -12.89 -12.47
CA LEU A 418 -1.51 -12.99 -11.23
C LEU A 418 -2.40 -13.01 -10.00
N HIS A 419 -3.47 -12.20 -9.99
CA HIS A 419 -4.43 -12.16 -8.90
C HIS A 419 -5.15 -13.50 -8.73
N GLU A 420 -5.67 -14.05 -9.84
CA GLU A 420 -6.31 -15.38 -9.81
C GLU A 420 -5.30 -16.47 -9.39
N ALA A 421 -4.08 -16.44 -9.94
CA ALA A 421 -3.04 -17.39 -9.54
C ALA A 421 -2.66 -17.29 -8.06
N ALA A 422 -2.50 -16.07 -7.52
CA ALA A 422 -2.20 -15.84 -6.12
C ALA A 422 -3.34 -16.34 -5.22
N HIS A 423 -4.59 -16.05 -5.59
CA HIS A 423 -5.78 -16.52 -4.91
C HIS A 423 -5.86 -18.05 -4.91
N GLN A 424 -5.65 -18.72 -6.06
CA GLN A 424 -5.63 -20.19 -6.13
C GLN A 424 -4.50 -20.81 -5.30
N SER A 425 -3.30 -20.22 -5.33
CA SER A 425 -2.18 -20.69 -4.49
C SER A 425 -2.47 -20.51 -3.00
N GLU A 426 -3.12 -19.41 -2.62
CA GLU A 426 -3.56 -19.18 -1.25
C GLU A 426 -4.61 -20.20 -0.81
N LEU A 427 -5.62 -20.48 -1.64
CA LEU A 427 -6.62 -21.51 -1.35
C LEU A 427 -5.97 -22.88 -1.13
N GLN A 428 -5.05 -23.30 -2.01
CA GLN A 428 -4.32 -24.56 -1.84
C GLN A 428 -3.52 -24.60 -0.53
N MET A 429 -2.88 -23.50 -0.16
CA MET A 429 -2.14 -23.38 1.09
C MET A 429 -3.09 -23.47 2.30
N ARG A 430 -4.24 -22.78 2.27
CA ARG A 430 -5.26 -22.82 3.33
C ARG A 430 -5.85 -24.21 3.48
N ASP A 431 -6.25 -24.85 2.39
CA ASP A 431 -6.85 -26.20 2.39
C ASP A 431 -5.90 -27.24 2.97
N ARG A 432 -4.60 -27.10 2.73
CA ARG A 432 -3.58 -28.00 3.27
C ARG A 432 -3.27 -27.71 4.75
N MET A 433 -3.20 -26.45 5.16
CA MET A 433 -2.72 -26.06 6.49
C MET A 433 -3.81 -25.97 7.55
N ARG A 434 -5.02 -25.56 7.18
CA ARG A 434 -6.17 -25.47 8.08
C ARG A 434 -6.41 -26.75 8.90
N PRO A 435 -6.52 -27.96 8.29
CA PRO A 435 -6.75 -29.16 9.06
C PRO A 435 -5.57 -29.49 9.98
N VAL A 436 -4.33 -29.18 9.58
CA VAL A 436 -3.13 -29.40 10.40
C VAL A 436 -3.14 -28.50 11.63
N LEU A 437 -3.47 -27.21 11.47
CA LEU A 437 -3.62 -26.26 12.57
C LEU A 437 -4.74 -26.68 13.52
N GLN A 438 -5.94 -26.91 13.00
CA GLN A 438 -7.11 -27.32 13.79
C GLN A 438 -6.84 -28.59 14.58
N GLN A 439 -6.29 -29.62 13.93
CA GLN A 439 -6.00 -30.89 14.59
C GLN A 439 -4.88 -30.74 15.63
N THR A 440 -3.83 -29.97 15.32
CA THR A 440 -2.73 -29.74 16.26
C THR A 440 -3.21 -29.04 17.53
N LEU A 441 -4.07 -28.02 17.40
CA LEU A 441 -4.66 -27.30 18.54
C LEU A 441 -5.57 -28.19 19.38
N ARG A 442 -6.40 -29.03 18.73
CA ARG A 442 -7.24 -30.01 19.43
C ARG A 442 -6.41 -31.07 20.17
N ASP A 443 -5.36 -31.59 19.53
CA ASP A 443 -4.47 -32.61 20.10
C ASP A 443 -3.75 -32.13 21.36
N VAL A 444 -3.40 -30.84 21.44
CA VAL A 444 -2.76 -30.28 22.64
C VAL A 444 -3.75 -29.96 23.75
N GLY A 445 -5.06 -30.06 23.49
CA GLY A 445 -6.12 -29.90 24.48
C GLY A 445 -6.95 -28.61 24.34
N LEU A 446 -6.76 -27.83 23.28
CA LEU A 446 -7.58 -26.66 22.97
C LEU A 446 -8.85 -27.11 22.23
N VAL A 447 -9.74 -27.78 22.97
CA VAL A 447 -11.00 -28.30 22.45
C VAL A 447 -12.15 -27.36 22.86
N PRO A 448 -12.87 -26.77 21.90
CA PRO A 448 -13.99 -25.88 22.20
C PRO A 448 -15.16 -26.67 22.79
N ARG A 449 -15.82 -26.11 23.81
CA ARG A 449 -16.92 -26.74 24.54
C ARG A 449 -18.30 -26.16 24.20
N ASN A 450 -18.32 -25.00 23.55
CA ASN A 450 -19.54 -24.28 23.19
C ASN A 450 -19.36 -23.58 21.83
N VAL A 451 -20.47 -23.09 21.26
CA VAL A 451 -20.47 -22.42 19.94
C VAL A 451 -19.53 -21.19 19.93
N PRO A 452 -19.53 -20.29 20.94
CA PRO A 452 -18.57 -19.19 20.99
C PRO A 452 -17.10 -19.63 20.95
N GLU A 453 -16.72 -20.67 21.71
CA GLU A 453 -15.37 -21.21 21.70
C GLU A 453 -15.02 -21.86 20.34
N GLN A 454 -15.99 -22.47 19.66
CA GLN A 454 -15.80 -23.01 18.31
C GLN A 454 -15.51 -21.87 17.32
N THR A 455 -16.29 -20.79 17.36
CA THR A 455 -16.04 -19.59 16.55
C THR A 455 -14.69 -18.95 16.88
N ALA A 456 -14.29 -18.92 18.16
CA ALA A 456 -12.99 -18.40 18.59
C ALA A 456 -11.83 -19.26 18.06
N LEU A 457 -11.97 -20.59 18.05
CA LEU A 457 -10.98 -21.49 17.46
C LEU A 457 -10.88 -21.31 15.95
N ASP A 458 -12.01 -21.23 15.25
CA ASP A 458 -12.03 -21.05 13.79
C ASP A 458 -11.38 -19.71 13.40
N LYS A 459 -11.72 -18.63 14.11
CA LYS A 459 -11.09 -17.32 13.95
C LYS A 459 -9.59 -17.35 14.23
N LEU A 460 -9.15 -18.02 15.29
CA LEU A 460 -7.71 -18.16 15.58
C LEU A 460 -6.98 -18.85 14.43
N VAL A 461 -7.57 -19.90 13.85
CA VAL A 461 -6.99 -20.61 12.71
C VAL A 461 -6.95 -19.72 11.48
N ASP A 462 -8.01 -18.95 11.20
CA ASP A 462 -8.02 -17.98 10.10
C ASP A 462 -6.95 -16.90 10.29
N ASP A 463 -6.85 -16.30 11.48
CA ASP A 463 -5.80 -15.33 11.82
C ASP A 463 -4.39 -15.93 11.60
N ALA A 464 -4.18 -17.19 12.00
CA ALA A 464 -2.90 -17.88 11.81
C ALA A 464 -2.58 -18.12 10.33
N LEU A 465 -3.58 -18.49 9.52
CA LEU A 465 -3.41 -18.66 8.07
C LEU A 465 -3.12 -17.31 7.39
N ASP A 466 -3.81 -16.24 7.79
CA ASP A 466 -3.56 -14.88 7.30
C ASP A 466 -2.13 -14.42 7.63
N CYS A 467 -1.64 -14.76 8.83
CA CYS A 467 -0.25 -14.52 9.21
C CYS A 467 0.74 -15.30 8.31
N ILE A 468 0.41 -16.54 7.96
CA ILE A 468 1.27 -17.37 7.09
C ILE A 468 1.28 -16.81 5.66
N VAL A 469 0.13 -16.38 5.12
CA VAL A 469 0.05 -15.72 3.80
C VAL A 469 0.92 -14.45 3.78
N SER A 470 0.74 -13.59 4.78
CA SER A 470 1.39 -12.29 4.81
C SER A 470 2.89 -12.35 5.14
N ARG A 471 3.30 -13.18 6.11
CA ARG A 471 4.70 -13.23 6.59
C ARG A 471 5.49 -14.42 6.06
N GLY A 472 4.82 -15.48 5.63
CA GLY A 472 5.43 -16.74 5.21
C GLY A 472 5.80 -17.68 6.36
N TYR A 473 5.47 -17.33 7.60
CA TYR A 473 5.75 -18.16 8.78
C TYR A 473 4.84 -17.78 9.96
N LEU A 474 4.76 -18.69 10.93
CA LEU A 474 4.05 -18.53 12.20
C LEU A 474 5.01 -18.65 13.37
N THR A 475 4.85 -17.88 14.44
CA THR A 475 5.72 -17.92 15.63
C THR A 475 4.94 -18.13 16.92
N LEU A 476 5.65 -18.53 17.98
CA LEU A 476 5.09 -18.61 19.32
C LEU A 476 4.45 -17.31 19.80
N GLY A 477 5.13 -16.17 19.55
CA GLY A 477 4.65 -14.86 19.97
C GLY A 477 3.31 -14.49 19.32
N TYR A 478 3.17 -14.77 18.02
CA TYR A 478 1.91 -14.55 17.30
C TYR A 478 0.80 -15.48 17.83
N LEU A 479 1.09 -16.78 17.99
CA LEU A 479 0.12 -17.74 18.52
C LEU A 479 -0.41 -17.32 19.90
N ARG A 480 0.49 -16.88 20.79
CA ARG A 480 0.12 -16.37 22.13
C ARG A 480 -0.81 -15.16 22.05
N ASP A 481 -0.48 -14.20 21.20
CA ASP A 481 -1.28 -12.99 21.01
C ASP A 481 -2.65 -13.29 20.41
N SER A 482 -2.71 -14.13 19.38
CA SER A 482 -3.97 -14.55 18.75
C SER A 482 -4.85 -15.36 19.71
N ILE A 483 -4.28 -16.20 20.58
CA ILE A 483 -5.06 -16.84 21.65
C ILE A 483 -5.60 -15.81 22.64
N SER A 484 -4.79 -14.82 23.03
CA SER A 484 -5.23 -13.79 23.98
C SER A 484 -6.32 -12.87 23.42
N ARG A 485 -6.34 -12.64 22.10
CA ARG A 485 -7.35 -11.82 21.42
C ARG A 485 -8.68 -12.53 21.18
N ASN A 486 -8.69 -13.86 21.30
CA ASN A 486 -9.88 -14.68 21.07
C ASN A 486 -10.38 -15.24 22.41
N ASP A 487 -11.70 -15.37 22.59
CA ASP A 487 -12.32 -15.87 23.83
C ASP A 487 -12.15 -17.40 24.03
N LEU A 488 -11.06 -17.98 23.53
CA LEU A 488 -10.73 -19.37 23.72
C LEU A 488 -10.03 -19.54 25.09
N LYS A 489 -10.77 -20.02 26.08
CA LYS A 489 -10.24 -20.22 27.43
C LYS A 489 -9.18 -21.33 27.44
N LEU A 490 -7.96 -20.99 27.86
CA LEU A 490 -6.94 -21.98 28.18
C LEU A 490 -7.40 -22.79 29.40
N PRO A 491 -7.36 -24.13 29.36
CA PRO A 491 -7.70 -24.94 30.53
C PRO A 491 -6.72 -24.69 31.69
N ASP A 492 -7.18 -24.83 32.92
CA ASP A 492 -6.32 -24.74 34.11
C ASP A 492 -5.31 -25.90 34.12
N LEU A 493 -4.05 -25.62 34.47
CA LEU A 493 -3.01 -26.64 34.69
C LEU A 493 -3.29 -27.35 36.01
N THR A 494 -3.88 -28.55 35.95
CA THR A 494 -4.28 -29.32 37.14
C THR A 494 -3.28 -30.39 37.55
N ASP A 495 -2.46 -30.92 36.64
CA ASP A 495 -1.53 -32.03 36.95
C ASP A 495 -0.07 -31.59 37.08
N MET A 496 0.69 -32.23 37.98
CA MET A 496 2.14 -32.03 38.11
C MET A 496 2.92 -32.40 36.83
N ARG A 497 2.35 -33.26 35.97
CA ARG A 497 2.88 -33.55 34.64
C ARG A 497 2.72 -32.38 33.66
N ASP A 498 1.67 -31.58 33.79
CA ASP A 498 1.44 -30.39 32.96
C ASP A 498 2.46 -29.29 33.26
N LEU A 499 2.89 -29.19 34.52
CA LEU A 499 3.97 -28.28 34.93
C LEU A 499 5.34 -28.65 34.34
N TRP A 500 5.61 -29.94 34.09
CA TRP A 500 6.91 -30.41 33.56
C TRP A 500 6.93 -30.52 32.03
N GLN A 501 5.79 -30.83 31.39
CA GLN A 501 5.66 -30.87 29.93
C GLN A 501 5.39 -29.49 29.29
N GLY A 502 5.06 -28.48 30.11
CA GLY A 502 4.73 -27.14 29.66
C GLY A 502 3.22 -26.94 29.43
N ASP A 503 2.81 -25.67 29.52
CA ASP A 503 1.44 -25.20 29.26
C ASP A 503 0.96 -25.61 27.85
N TYR A 504 -0.35 -25.63 27.63
CA TYR A 504 -1.03 -25.87 26.35
C TYR A 504 -0.38 -25.09 25.20
N LEU A 505 0.07 -23.86 25.45
CA LEU A 505 0.78 -23.04 24.47
C LEU A 505 2.18 -23.59 24.10
N LEU A 506 2.94 -24.11 25.07
CA LEU A 506 4.26 -24.72 24.83
C LEU A 506 4.13 -26.09 24.17
N ARG A 507 3.07 -26.84 24.47
CA ARG A 507 2.72 -28.07 23.75
C ARG A 507 2.35 -27.77 22.31
N ALA A 508 1.59 -26.70 22.07
CA ALA A 508 1.27 -26.21 20.73
C ALA A 508 2.55 -25.82 19.97
N ASP A 509 3.47 -25.09 20.61
CA ASP A 509 4.79 -24.73 20.04
C ASP A 509 5.57 -25.96 19.57
N ASP A 510 5.67 -26.98 20.42
CA ASP A 510 6.41 -28.19 20.10
C ASP A 510 5.73 -29.02 19.01
N ARG A 511 4.40 -29.13 19.02
CA ARG A 511 3.67 -29.94 18.05
C ARG A 511 3.55 -29.26 16.69
N LEU A 512 3.36 -27.94 16.65
CA LEU A 512 3.36 -27.14 15.41
C LEU A 512 4.74 -27.10 14.76
N ALA A 513 5.83 -27.04 15.56
CA ALA A 513 7.19 -27.14 15.03
C ALA A 513 7.46 -28.47 14.30
N LEU A 514 6.69 -29.52 14.60
CA LEU A 514 6.76 -30.81 13.93
C LEU A 514 5.76 -30.92 12.78
N SER A 515 4.49 -30.56 13.00
CA SER A 515 3.41 -30.73 12.02
C SER A 515 3.49 -29.72 10.86
N MET A 516 4.10 -28.55 11.10
CA MET A 516 4.28 -27.48 10.12
C MET A 516 5.77 -27.11 9.98
N ASP A 517 6.64 -28.11 9.91
CA ASP A 517 8.08 -27.89 9.82
C ASP A 517 8.46 -26.96 8.65
N GLY A 518 9.27 -25.95 8.94
CA GLY A 518 9.66 -24.89 8.01
C GLY A 518 8.75 -23.67 7.99
N VAL A 519 7.46 -23.84 8.32
CA VAL A 519 6.45 -22.77 8.35
C VAL A 519 6.28 -22.24 9.77
N TYR A 520 6.24 -23.13 10.76
CA TYR A 520 6.25 -22.75 12.16
C TYR A 520 7.68 -22.57 12.68
N GLN A 521 7.97 -21.38 13.21
CA GLN A 521 9.21 -21.07 13.89
C GLN A 521 9.01 -21.23 15.40
N ARG A 522 9.60 -22.30 15.92
CA ARG A 522 9.59 -22.62 17.35
C ARG A 522 10.15 -21.47 18.18
N GLY A 523 9.52 -21.18 19.30
CA GLY A 523 9.92 -20.10 20.20
C GLY A 523 11.37 -20.23 20.68
N GLU A 524 12.08 -19.11 20.72
CA GLU A 524 13.43 -19.02 21.28
C GLU A 524 13.40 -19.34 22.78
N PHE A 525 14.53 -19.82 23.31
CA PHE A 525 14.62 -20.32 24.70
C PHE A 525 14.10 -19.31 25.74
N TYR A 526 14.41 -18.01 25.58
CA TYR A 526 13.97 -16.98 26.54
C TYR A 526 12.46 -16.73 26.48
N LEU A 527 11.83 -16.75 25.29
CA LEU A 527 10.37 -16.61 25.16
C LEU A 527 9.65 -17.79 25.82
N ARG A 528 10.20 -18.98 25.65
CA ARG A 528 9.66 -20.19 26.27
C ARG A 528 9.81 -20.17 27.79
N TRP A 529 10.96 -19.73 28.29
CA TRP A 529 11.18 -19.56 29.72
C TRP A 529 10.23 -18.52 30.33
N LEU A 530 10.00 -17.40 29.63
CA LEU A 530 9.02 -16.39 30.03
C LEU A 530 7.58 -16.95 30.04
N GLN A 531 7.22 -17.79 29.06
CA GLN A 531 5.91 -18.43 29.04
C GLN A 531 5.75 -19.44 30.19
N THR A 532 6.78 -20.25 30.47
CA THR A 532 6.76 -21.19 31.60
C THR A 532 6.60 -20.47 32.94
N THR A 533 7.33 -19.38 33.15
CA THR A 533 7.19 -18.59 34.39
C THR A 533 5.80 -17.96 34.48
N SER A 534 5.26 -17.42 33.38
CA SER A 534 3.90 -16.87 33.34
C SER A 534 2.84 -17.93 33.63
N SER A 535 2.97 -19.14 33.08
CA SER A 535 2.01 -20.22 33.31
C SER A 535 2.02 -20.73 34.76
N ILE A 536 3.14 -20.63 35.48
CA ILE A 536 3.20 -20.93 36.91
C ILE A 536 2.37 -19.94 37.73
N PHE A 537 2.45 -18.64 37.41
CA PHE A 537 1.72 -17.59 38.14
C PHE A 537 0.24 -17.50 37.74
N PHE A 538 -0.11 -17.78 36.49
CA PHE A 538 -1.47 -17.54 35.98
C PHE A 538 -2.23 -18.80 35.54
N GLY A 539 -1.53 -19.92 35.33
CA GLY A 539 -2.11 -21.16 34.80
C GLY A 539 -2.64 -22.13 35.86
N ASN A 540 -2.27 -21.97 37.14
CA ASN A 540 -2.76 -22.82 38.23
C ASN A 540 -3.38 -21.98 39.38
N ARG A 541 -4.24 -22.61 40.18
CA ARG A 541 -5.01 -21.92 41.25
C ARG A 541 -4.12 -21.34 42.35
N ALA A 542 -3.05 -22.04 42.74
CA ALA A 542 -2.14 -21.60 43.79
C ALA A 542 -1.30 -20.38 43.35
N GLY A 543 -0.83 -20.37 42.11
CA GLY A 543 -0.12 -19.27 41.48
C GLY A 543 -1.01 -18.05 41.31
N ARG A 544 -2.27 -18.22 40.85
CA ARG A 544 -3.22 -17.10 40.78
C ARG A 544 -3.48 -16.52 42.16
N PHE A 545 -3.64 -17.37 43.17
CA PHE A 545 -3.81 -16.94 44.55
C PHE A 545 -2.57 -16.15 45.04
N ALA A 546 -1.37 -16.68 44.86
CA ALA A 546 -0.14 -15.98 45.22
C ALA A 546 0.02 -14.65 44.45
N THR A 547 -0.37 -14.61 43.18
CA THR A 547 -0.27 -13.40 42.37
C THR A 547 -1.26 -12.33 42.83
N LEU A 548 -2.54 -12.69 43.00
CA LEU A 548 -3.61 -11.76 43.38
C LEU A 548 -3.53 -11.30 44.83
N PHE A 549 -3.09 -12.17 45.75
CA PHE A 549 -3.15 -11.90 47.19
C PHE A 549 -1.78 -11.66 47.86
N LEU A 550 -0.66 -12.03 47.22
CA LEU A 550 0.69 -11.76 47.74
C LEU A 550 1.47 -10.80 46.83
N LEU A 551 1.68 -11.13 45.55
CA LEU A 551 2.56 -10.31 44.70
C LEU A 551 1.97 -8.95 44.36
N ILE A 552 0.73 -8.88 43.89
CA ILE A 552 0.10 -7.61 43.49
C ILE A 552 -0.08 -6.66 44.70
N PRO A 553 -0.64 -7.09 45.85
CA PRO A 553 -0.88 -6.17 46.96
C PRO A 553 0.42 -5.66 47.59
N PHE A 554 1.38 -6.56 47.86
CA PHE A 554 2.63 -6.17 48.52
C PHE A 554 3.62 -5.52 47.55
N GLY A 555 3.74 -6.03 46.32
CA GLY A 555 4.56 -5.43 45.28
C GLY A 555 4.02 -4.07 44.83
N GLY A 556 2.69 -3.96 44.64
CA GLY A 556 2.02 -2.70 44.35
C GLY A 556 2.21 -1.67 45.47
N ALA A 557 2.08 -2.07 46.73
CA ALA A 557 2.37 -1.21 47.87
C ALA A 557 3.83 -0.70 47.86
N LEU A 558 4.80 -1.57 47.57
CA LEU A 558 6.21 -1.18 47.47
C LEU A 558 6.46 -0.20 46.32
N VAL A 559 5.87 -0.43 45.15
CA VAL A 559 5.95 0.48 43.99
C VAL A 559 5.30 1.83 44.30
N ILE A 560 4.16 1.85 44.99
CA ILE A 560 3.50 3.09 45.41
C ILE A 560 4.38 3.87 46.38
N VAL A 561 4.94 3.20 47.40
CA VAL A 561 5.83 3.84 48.38
C VAL A 561 7.07 4.42 47.70
N GLU A 562 7.73 3.66 46.83
CA GLU A 562 8.92 4.14 46.13
C GLU A 562 8.60 5.22 45.10
N GLY A 563 7.44 5.14 44.43
CA GLY A 563 6.93 6.17 43.54
C GLY A 563 6.64 7.49 44.26
N VAL A 564 6.01 7.43 45.45
CA VAL A 564 5.79 8.59 46.32
C VAL A 564 7.13 9.17 46.79
N ARG A 565 8.11 8.32 47.13
CA ARG A 565 9.46 8.75 47.52
C ARG A 565 10.19 9.47 46.39
N HIS A 566 10.10 8.94 45.16
CA HIS A 566 10.67 9.58 43.98
C HIS A 566 10.01 10.93 43.65
N LEU A 567 8.67 11.00 43.73
CA LEU A 567 7.92 12.26 43.60
C LEU A 567 8.34 13.26 44.68
N ALA A 568 8.43 12.83 45.94
CA ALA A 568 8.86 13.69 47.05
C ALA A 568 10.28 14.23 46.85
N HIS A 569 11.21 13.42 46.33
CA HIS A 569 12.56 13.87 45.96
C HIS A 569 12.57 14.88 44.82
N LEU A 570 11.66 14.74 43.85
CA LEU A 570 11.47 15.69 42.76
C LEU A 570 10.95 17.05 43.26
N PHE A 571 10.05 17.04 44.25
CA PHE A 571 9.55 18.24 44.92
C PHE A 571 10.55 18.84 45.93
N HIS A 572 11.49 18.06 46.47
CA HIS A 572 12.54 18.52 47.40
C HIS A 572 13.83 18.97 46.70
N ARG A 573 13.83 19.10 45.37
CA ARG A 573 14.95 19.73 44.66
C ARG A 573 14.97 21.22 45.04
N LYS A 574 15.74 21.55 46.09
CA LYS A 574 15.93 22.91 46.62
C LYS A 574 16.18 23.89 45.46
N PRO A 575 15.49 25.06 45.42
CA PRO A 575 15.87 26.13 44.51
C PRO A 575 17.32 26.53 44.84
N ALA A 576 18.15 26.67 43.80
CA ALA A 576 19.50 27.17 43.95
C ALA A 576 19.46 28.54 44.67
N THR A 577 20.11 28.64 45.82
CA THR A 577 20.22 29.88 46.57
C THR A 577 20.95 30.93 45.72
N PRO A 578 20.43 32.16 45.57
CA PRO A 578 21.09 33.19 44.80
C PRO A 578 22.33 33.69 45.57
N ALA A 579 23.47 33.73 44.88
CA ALA A 579 24.66 34.40 45.37
C ALA A 579 24.51 35.92 45.20
N ALA A 580 24.61 36.67 46.29
CA ALA A 580 24.78 38.13 46.32
C ALA A 580 25.93 38.39 47.32
N SER A 581 27.14 38.68 46.85
CA SER A 581 27.69 39.99 46.43
C SER A 581 28.29 40.79 47.60
N GLY A 582 29.55 41.18 47.46
CA GLY A 582 30.31 42.02 48.41
C GLY A 582 31.62 41.32 48.81
N ASP A 583 32.67 41.33 47.99
CA ASP A 583 33.56 42.45 47.64
C ASP A 583 34.52 42.85 48.77
N SER A 584 35.75 43.14 48.33
CA SER A 584 36.90 43.78 48.96
C SER A 584 37.84 43.01 49.92
N ASP A 585 38.93 42.52 49.33
CA ASP A 585 40.27 43.14 49.39
C ASP A 585 41.29 42.79 50.51
N GLN A 586 42.53 42.62 50.01
CA GLN A 586 43.87 42.80 50.63
C GLN A 586 44.73 41.65 51.18
N SER A 587 45.98 41.72 50.67
CA SER A 587 47.32 41.31 51.15
C SER A 587 47.70 39.82 51.16
N ASP A 588 48.58 39.37 50.25
CA ASP A 588 50.05 39.57 50.32
C ASP A 588 50.79 38.83 49.19
N ALA A 589 51.91 39.43 48.75
CA ALA A 589 52.97 38.98 47.82
C ALA A 589 52.77 39.15 46.31
#